data_AF-A0A1Q3UW18-F1
#
_entry.id   AF-A0A1Q3UW18-F1
#
_cell.length_a   1.000
_cell.length_b   1.000
_cell.length_c   1.000
_cell.angle_alpha   90.00
_cell.angle_beta   90.00
_cell.angle_gamma   90.00
#
_symmetry.space_group_name_H-M   'P 1'
#
loop_
_entity.id
_entity.type
_entity.pdbx_description
1 polymer ?
#
loop_
_entity_poly.entity_id
_entity_poly.type
_entity_poly.pdbx_seq_one_letter_code
_entity_poly.pdbx_strand_id
1 'polypeptide(L)'
;MSDSSQSKPSGASFFPTPNFPDFTKMFAEMKFPAMPDMEAFVAANRRNIEAITAANRIALEGAQAVSRRHMEIVQQSMAEMTEAVRAFATPDAPQAKAARQAEMLKKIYEQAVGNIKELGDLIQKSNAEAIALLNRRFTEALDEVKSLAENKK
;
A
#
# COMPACT_ATOMS: atom_id res chain seq x y z
N MET A 1 26.69 30.51 29.72
CA MET A 1 26.90 29.25 28.99
C MET A 1 25.57 28.90 28.36
N SER A 2 25.49 29.13 27.05
CA SER A 2 24.32 28.88 26.21
C SER A 2 24.35 27.42 25.80
N ASP A 3 23.29 26.66 26.03
CA ASP A 3 23.10 25.36 25.41
C ASP A 3 22.01 25.48 24.35
N SER A 4 22.48 25.60 23.11
CA SER A 4 21.68 25.49 21.90
C SER A 4 21.83 24.08 21.36
N SER A 5 20.72 23.53 20.89
CA SER A 5 20.57 22.49 19.85
C SER A 5 20.09 21.12 20.33
N GLN A 6 18.78 20.90 20.18
CA GLN A 6 18.26 19.72 19.49
C GLN A 6 16.80 19.96 19.10
N SER A 7 16.58 20.78 18.06
CA SER A 7 15.35 20.74 17.28
C SER A 7 15.46 19.59 16.28
N LYS A 8 14.92 18.42 16.62
CA LYS A 8 14.67 17.38 15.60
C LYS A 8 13.52 17.87 14.70
N PRO A 9 13.67 17.83 13.36
CA PRO A 9 12.58 18.16 12.47
C PRO A 9 11.56 17.02 12.54
N SER A 10 10.38 17.32 13.06
CA SER A 10 9.20 16.46 12.94
C SER A 10 8.73 16.48 11.47
N GLY A 11 9.40 15.71 10.62
CA GLY A 11 8.83 15.32 9.33
C GLY A 11 7.64 14.40 9.61
N ALA A 12 6.43 14.90 9.37
CA ALA A 12 5.20 14.14 9.51
C ALA A 12 5.32 12.84 8.71
N SER A 13 5.42 11.71 9.42
CA SER A 13 5.28 10.39 8.83
C SER A 13 3.81 10.26 8.44
N PHE A 14 3.50 10.44 7.15
CA PHE A 14 2.14 10.36 6.60
C PHE A 14 1.53 8.94 6.77
N PHE A 15 2.35 7.96 7.13
CA PHE A 15 1.93 6.63 7.52
C PHE A 15 2.45 6.32 8.93
N PRO A 16 1.58 5.98 9.89
CA PRO A 16 2.04 5.50 11.19
C PRO A 16 2.80 4.19 10.97
N THR A 17 4.09 4.16 11.32
CA THR A 17 4.82 2.91 11.47
C THR A 17 4.15 2.14 12.61
N PRO A 18 3.59 0.94 12.35
CA PRO A 18 3.06 0.14 13.44
C PRO A 18 4.23 -0.21 14.37
N ASN A 19 4.16 0.25 15.61
CA ASN A 19 5.11 -0.18 16.63
C ASN A 19 4.74 -1.61 17.00
N PHE A 20 5.33 -2.59 16.31
CA PHE A 20 5.09 -3.99 16.62
C PHE A 20 5.74 -4.30 17.98
N PRO A 21 4.98 -4.79 18.98
CA PRO A 21 5.58 -5.25 20.22
C PRO A 21 6.57 -6.38 19.93
N ASP A 22 7.65 -6.46 20.71
CA ASP A 22 8.63 -7.54 20.63
C ASP A 22 7.98 -8.85 21.11
N PHE A 23 7.33 -9.54 20.18
CA PHE A 23 6.60 -10.78 20.42
C PHE A 23 7.48 -11.84 21.09
N THR A 24 8.80 -11.81 20.86
CA THR A 24 9.77 -12.73 21.48
C THR A 24 9.84 -12.55 22.99
N LYS A 25 9.90 -11.30 23.46
CA LYS A 25 9.93 -10.99 24.89
C LYS A 25 8.61 -11.29 25.58
N MET A 26 7.50 -10.92 24.94
CA MET A 26 6.17 -11.19 25.48
C MET A 26 5.88 -12.69 25.57
N PHE A 27 6.39 -13.50 24.63
CA PHE A 27 6.29 -14.95 24.67
C PHE A 27 7.19 -15.58 25.74
N ALA A 28 8.39 -15.04 25.95
CA ALA A 28 9.33 -15.51 26.99
C ALA A 28 8.83 -15.22 28.42
N GLU A 29 8.09 -14.13 28.61
CA GLU A 29 7.54 -13.74 29.92
C GLU A 29 6.22 -14.47 30.26
N MET A 30 5.51 -15.00 29.25
CA MET A 30 4.36 -15.88 29.49
C MET A 30 4.83 -17.27 29.93
N LYS A 31 4.66 -17.57 31.21
CA LYS A 31 4.76 -18.94 31.73
C LYS A 31 3.59 -19.78 31.22
N PHE A 32 3.77 -20.41 30.06
CA PHE A 32 2.80 -21.37 29.55
C PHE A 32 2.86 -22.67 30.38
N PRO A 33 1.73 -23.18 30.90
CA PRO A 33 1.69 -24.50 31.50
C PRO A 33 2.14 -25.54 30.45
N ALA A 34 2.92 -26.54 30.86
CA ALA A 34 3.44 -27.57 29.96
C ALA A 34 2.26 -28.31 29.28
N MET A 35 1.92 -27.88 28.07
CA MET A 35 0.90 -28.50 27.23
C MET A 35 1.60 -29.46 26.25
N PRO A 36 1.03 -30.65 26.01
CA PRO A 36 1.67 -31.68 25.16
C PRO A 36 1.97 -31.24 23.72
N ASP A 37 1.35 -30.16 23.22
CA ASP A 37 1.43 -29.73 21.81
C ASP A 37 2.11 -28.35 21.61
N MET A 38 3.05 -27.97 22.49
CA MET A 38 3.72 -26.67 22.43
C MET A 38 4.48 -26.42 21.11
N GLU A 39 5.07 -27.44 20.50
CA GLU A 39 5.78 -27.30 19.21
C GLU A 39 4.83 -26.90 18.08
N ALA A 40 3.64 -27.54 18.02
CA ALA A 40 2.62 -27.22 17.03
C ALA A 40 2.10 -25.78 17.22
N PHE A 41 1.90 -25.36 18.47
CA PHE A 41 1.49 -23.99 18.79
C PHE A 41 2.54 -22.95 18.37
N VAL A 42 3.82 -23.19 18.68
CA VAL A 42 4.92 -22.29 18.28
C VAL A 42 5.04 -22.22 16.76
N ALA A 43 4.93 -23.35 16.06
CA ALA A 43 4.94 -23.40 14.60
C ALA A 43 3.77 -22.62 13.98
N ALA A 44 2.55 -22.76 14.52
CA ALA A 44 1.37 -22.02 14.07
C ALA A 44 1.54 -20.49 14.26
N ASN A 45 2.10 -20.06 15.39
CA ASN A 45 2.40 -18.65 15.65
C ASN A 45 3.46 -18.10 14.69
N ARG A 46 4.51 -18.88 14.39
CA ARG A 46 5.52 -18.50 13.40
C ARG A 46 4.89 -18.28 12.02
N ARG A 47 4.03 -19.20 11.56
CA ARG A 47 3.28 -19.06 10.29
C ARG A 47 2.37 -17.82 10.28
N ASN A 48 1.76 -17.48 11.42
CA ASN A 48 0.94 -16.26 11.54
C ASN A 48 1.79 -15.00 11.34
N ILE A 49 2.96 -14.92 11.98
CA ILE A 49 3.87 -13.78 11.85
C ILE A 49 4.39 -13.66 10.40
N GLU A 50 4.73 -14.79 9.78
CA GLU A 50 5.16 -14.83 8.38
C GLU A 50 4.05 -14.32 7.44
N ALA A 51 2.81 -14.74 7.64
CA ALA A 51 1.67 -14.28 6.84
C ALA A 51 1.39 -12.78 6.99
N ILE A 52 1.43 -12.25 8.23
CA ILE A 52 1.25 -10.81 8.50
C ILE A 52 2.39 -10.02 7.85
N THR A 53 3.63 -10.48 7.99
CA THR A 53 4.80 -9.83 7.40
C THR A 53 4.71 -9.79 5.87
N ALA A 54 4.29 -10.90 5.25
CA ALA A 54 4.10 -10.98 3.82
C ALA A 54 2.93 -10.10 3.34
N ALA A 55 1.81 -10.03 4.07
CA ALA A 55 0.70 -9.13 3.76
C ALA A 55 1.12 -7.66 3.83
N ASN A 56 1.90 -7.28 4.85
CA ASN A 56 2.47 -5.94 4.98
C ASN A 56 3.42 -5.60 3.81
N ARG A 57 4.22 -6.58 3.37
CA ARG A 57 5.10 -6.41 2.21
C ARG A 57 4.29 -6.13 0.94
N ILE A 58 3.22 -6.88 0.68
CA ILE A 58 2.32 -6.65 -0.46
C ILE A 58 1.73 -5.23 -0.41
N ALA A 59 1.25 -4.81 0.76
CA ALA A 59 0.72 -3.46 0.94
C ALA A 59 1.77 -2.36 0.67
N LEU A 60 3.00 -2.54 1.14
CA LEU A 60 4.11 -1.62 0.89
C LEU A 60 4.51 -1.57 -0.59
N GLU A 61 4.60 -2.72 -1.25
CA GLU A 61 4.87 -2.79 -2.69
C GLU A 61 3.75 -2.12 -3.50
N GLY A 62 2.50 -2.26 -3.07
CA GLY A 62 1.35 -1.54 -3.62
C GLY A 62 1.46 -0.02 -3.46
N ALA A 63 1.79 0.46 -2.26
CA ALA A 63 1.98 1.89 -2.01
C ALA A 63 3.12 2.48 -2.87
N GLN A 64 4.21 1.72 -3.04
CA GLN A 64 5.29 2.12 -3.93
C GLN A 64 4.85 2.16 -5.40
N ALA A 65 4.03 1.20 -5.85
CA ALA A 65 3.49 1.21 -7.21
C ALA A 65 2.60 2.44 -7.47
N VAL A 66 1.72 2.76 -6.53
CA VAL A 66 0.88 3.97 -6.57
C VAL A 66 1.74 5.23 -6.61
N SER A 67 2.78 5.33 -5.76
CA SER A 67 3.69 6.48 -5.73
C SER A 67 4.45 6.65 -7.05
N ARG A 68 4.98 5.56 -7.62
CA ARG A 68 5.62 5.57 -8.95
C ARG A 68 4.66 6.06 -10.02
N ARG A 69 3.44 5.52 -10.04
CA ARG A 69 2.45 5.91 -11.04
C ARG A 69 2.03 7.38 -10.90
N HIS A 70 1.90 7.87 -9.67
CA HIS A 70 1.63 9.29 -9.42
C HIS A 70 2.72 10.20 -9.99
N MET A 71 4.01 9.83 -9.84
CA MET A 71 5.12 10.59 -10.43
C MET A 71 5.09 10.59 -11.97
N GLU A 72 4.75 9.46 -12.59
CA GLU A 72 4.58 9.38 -14.04
C GLU A 72 3.46 10.31 -14.53
N ILE A 73 2.33 10.34 -13.83
CA ILE A 73 1.21 11.25 -14.14
C ILE A 73 1.65 12.72 -14.05
N VAL A 74 2.46 13.07 -13.05
CA VAL A 74 3.02 14.43 -12.91
C VAL A 74 3.94 14.77 -14.08
N GLN A 75 4.84 13.87 -14.46
CA GLN A 75 5.75 14.07 -15.59
C GLN A 75 4.97 14.25 -16.90
N GLN A 76 3.95 13.42 -17.13
CA GLN A 76 3.07 13.54 -18.29
C GLN A 76 2.34 14.89 -18.29
N SER A 77 1.80 15.32 -17.15
CA SER A 77 1.08 16.60 -17.04
C SER A 77 1.99 17.80 -17.35
N MET A 78 3.27 17.76 -16.97
CA MET A 78 4.24 18.81 -17.29
C MET A 78 4.58 18.87 -18.79
N ALA A 79 4.68 17.70 -19.44
CA ALA A 79 4.87 17.63 -20.89
C ALA A 79 3.66 18.22 -21.64
N GLU A 80 2.44 17.87 -21.21
CA GLU A 80 1.19 18.39 -21.79
C GLU A 80 1.05 19.90 -21.59
N MET A 81 1.42 20.44 -20.43
CA MET A 81 1.45 21.88 -20.19
C MET A 81 2.40 22.60 -21.15
N THR A 82 3.59 22.03 -21.39
CA THR A 82 4.57 22.60 -22.33
C THR A 82 4.02 22.61 -23.76
N GLU A 83 3.33 21.54 -24.16
CA GLU A 83 2.68 21.44 -25.46
C GLU A 83 1.54 22.45 -25.60
N ALA A 84 0.69 22.61 -24.58
CA ALA A 84 -0.39 23.58 -24.56
C ALA A 84 0.13 25.02 -24.74
N VAL A 85 1.20 25.40 -24.03
CA VAL A 85 1.84 26.73 -24.18
C VAL A 85 2.31 26.97 -25.62
N ARG A 86 2.92 25.97 -26.26
CA ARG A 86 3.33 26.06 -27.68
C ARG A 86 2.13 26.22 -28.62
N ALA A 87 1.06 25.46 -28.37
CA ALA A 87 -0.16 25.54 -29.17
C ALA A 87 -0.82 26.94 -29.06
N PHE A 88 -0.80 27.58 -27.89
CA PHE A 88 -1.35 28.93 -27.70
C PHE A 88 -0.52 30.03 -28.38
N ALA A 89 0.78 29.82 -28.60
CA ALA A 89 1.64 30.77 -29.31
C ALA A 89 1.38 30.80 -30.83
N THR A 90 0.56 29.89 -31.35
CA THR A 90 0.27 29.77 -32.79
C THR A 90 -0.91 30.69 -33.17
N PRO A 91 -0.78 31.58 -34.17
CA PRO A 91 -1.90 32.41 -34.64
C PRO A 91 -2.93 31.56 -35.40
N ASP A 92 -4.17 31.52 -34.93
CA ASP A 92 -5.28 30.75 -35.54
C ASP A 92 -6.58 31.55 -35.63
N ALA A 93 -7.43 31.21 -36.61
CA ALA A 93 -8.77 31.76 -36.79
C ALA A 93 -9.72 31.40 -35.61
N PRO A 94 -10.74 32.23 -35.28
CA PRO A 94 -11.60 32.03 -34.11
C PRO A 94 -12.32 30.67 -34.06
N GLN A 95 -12.86 30.17 -35.18
CA GLN A 95 -13.52 28.86 -35.22
C GLN A 95 -12.53 27.70 -34.98
N ALA A 96 -11.32 27.79 -35.53
CA ALA A 96 -10.27 26.77 -35.32
C ALA A 96 -9.81 26.73 -33.86
N LYS A 97 -9.77 27.89 -33.18
CA LYS A 97 -9.50 27.96 -31.73
C LYS A 97 -10.57 27.26 -30.90
N ALA A 98 -11.86 27.46 -31.21
CA ALA A 98 -12.95 26.83 -30.46
C ALA A 98 -12.94 25.29 -30.60
N ALA A 99 -12.73 24.77 -31.81
CA ALA A 99 -12.63 23.33 -32.05
C ALA A 99 -11.43 22.72 -31.28
N ARG A 100 -10.26 23.35 -31.35
CA ARG A 100 -9.05 22.90 -30.64
C ARG A 100 -9.22 22.92 -29.12
N GLN A 101 -9.93 23.92 -28.57
CA GLN A 101 -10.23 23.97 -27.14
C GLN A 101 -11.15 22.82 -26.69
N ALA A 102 -12.18 22.50 -27.49
CA ALA A 102 -13.06 21.37 -27.19
C ALA A 102 -12.33 20.03 -27.22
N GLU A 103 -11.47 19.81 -28.22
CA GLU A 103 -10.62 18.62 -28.31
C GLU A 103 -9.64 18.51 -27.13
N MET A 104 -9.01 19.62 -26.75
CA MET A 104 -8.10 19.67 -25.60
C MET A 104 -8.83 19.33 -24.29
N LEU A 105 -10.01 19.90 -24.07
CA LEU A 105 -10.83 19.60 -22.89
C LEU A 105 -11.23 18.13 -22.83
N LYS A 106 -11.65 17.56 -23.97
CA LYS A 106 -11.98 16.14 -24.07
C LYS A 106 -10.78 15.26 -23.72
N LYS A 107 -9.61 15.56 -24.28
CA LYS A 107 -8.36 14.82 -24.02
C LYS A 107 -7.98 14.86 -22.54
N ILE A 108 -8.00 16.05 -21.92
CA ILE A 108 -7.70 16.22 -20.50
C ILE A 108 -8.67 15.41 -19.63
N TYR A 109 -9.96 15.41 -19.96
CA TYR A 109 -10.95 14.65 -19.23
C TYR A 109 -10.70 13.14 -19.33
N GLU A 110 -10.50 12.61 -20.54
CA GLU A 110 -10.21 11.19 -20.77
C GLU A 110 -8.95 10.75 -20.02
N GLN A 111 -7.90 11.58 -20.02
CA GLN A 111 -6.66 11.33 -19.30
C GLN A 111 -6.85 11.34 -17.78
N ALA A 112 -7.58 12.33 -17.24
CA ALA A 112 -7.87 12.40 -15.81
C ALA A 112 -8.63 11.17 -15.31
N VAL A 113 -9.67 10.75 -16.05
CA VAL A 113 -10.44 9.54 -15.72
C VAL A 113 -9.56 8.29 -15.81
N GLY A 114 -8.73 8.17 -16.85
CA GLY A 114 -7.79 7.07 -17.00
C GLY A 114 -6.82 6.96 -15.81
N ASN A 115 -6.23 8.09 -15.42
CA ASN A 115 -5.29 8.17 -14.29
C ASN A 115 -5.94 7.77 -12.97
N ILE A 116 -7.17 8.26 -12.69
CA ILE A 116 -7.90 7.90 -11.47
C ILE A 116 -8.21 6.40 -11.44
N LYS A 117 -8.66 5.85 -12.56
CA LYS A 117 -8.97 4.42 -12.67
C LYS A 117 -7.73 3.57 -12.40
N GLU A 118 -6.61 3.88 -13.03
CA GLU A 118 -5.38 3.11 -12.88
C GLU A 118 -4.83 3.14 -11.44
N LEU A 119 -4.85 4.31 -10.79
CA LEU A 119 -4.49 4.42 -9.38
C LEU A 119 -5.44 3.61 -8.49
N GLY A 120 -6.74 3.64 -8.78
CA GLY A 120 -7.74 2.83 -8.09
C GLY A 120 -7.48 1.33 -8.25
N ASP A 121 -7.20 0.87 -9.47
CA ASP A 121 -6.89 -0.52 -9.80
C ASP A 121 -5.64 -1.00 -9.04
N LEU A 122 -4.59 -0.17 -8.96
CA LEU A 122 -3.38 -0.48 -8.18
C LEU A 122 -3.66 -0.66 -6.68
N ILE A 123 -4.43 0.26 -6.09
CA ILE A 123 -4.81 0.20 -4.67
C ILE A 123 -5.70 -1.01 -4.39
N GLN A 124 -6.69 -1.25 -5.24
CA GLN A 124 -7.62 -2.36 -5.06
C GLN A 124 -6.89 -3.70 -5.17
N LYS A 125 -5.97 -3.83 -6.14
CA LYS A 125 -5.18 -5.04 -6.35
C LYS A 125 -4.31 -5.36 -5.14
N SER A 126 -3.52 -4.41 -4.64
CA SER A 126 -2.63 -4.66 -3.49
C SER A 126 -3.41 -5.03 -2.23
N ASN A 127 -4.53 -4.36 -1.98
CA ASN A 127 -5.41 -4.67 -0.85
C ASN A 127 -6.04 -6.06 -0.99
N ALA A 128 -6.53 -6.42 -2.18
CA ALA A 128 -7.13 -7.72 -2.44
C ALA A 128 -6.12 -8.86 -2.24
N GLU A 129 -4.89 -8.70 -2.73
CA GLU A 129 -3.81 -9.68 -2.58
C GLU A 129 -3.42 -9.86 -1.10
N ALA A 130 -3.26 -8.77 -0.35
CA ALA A 130 -2.95 -8.83 1.08
C ALA A 130 -4.08 -9.50 1.89
N ILE A 131 -5.33 -9.16 1.64
CA ILE A 131 -6.50 -9.76 2.31
C ILE A 131 -6.63 -11.24 1.96
N ALA A 132 -6.44 -11.61 0.69
CA ALA A 132 -6.51 -13.00 0.27
C ALA A 132 -5.46 -13.87 0.98
N LEU A 133 -4.25 -13.36 1.17
CA LEU A 133 -3.20 -14.04 1.92
C LEU A 133 -3.60 -14.26 3.39
N LEU A 134 -4.12 -13.22 4.05
CA LEU A 134 -4.56 -13.32 5.44
C LEU A 134 -5.75 -14.27 5.61
N ASN A 135 -6.73 -14.23 4.70
CA ASN A 135 -7.88 -15.15 4.72
C ASN A 135 -7.46 -16.61 4.56
N ARG A 136 -6.50 -16.88 3.67
CA ARG A 136 -5.93 -18.23 3.53
C ARG A 136 -5.32 -18.69 4.85
N ARG A 137 -4.44 -17.88 5.46
CA ARG A 137 -3.80 -18.24 6.73
C ARG A 137 -4.81 -18.44 7.85
N PHE A 138 -5.84 -17.60 7.90
CA PHE A 138 -6.92 -17.74 8.88
C PHE A 138 -7.65 -19.08 8.75
N THR A 139 -7.95 -19.50 7.52
CA THR A 139 -8.59 -20.80 7.25
C THR A 139 -7.67 -21.95 7.68
N GLU A 140 -6.39 -21.89 7.31
CA GLU A 140 -5.39 -22.89 7.74
C GLU A 140 -5.26 -22.95 9.27
N ALA A 141 -5.35 -21.82 9.97
CA ALA A 141 -5.28 -21.78 11.43
C ALA A 141 -6.50 -22.47 12.08
N LEU A 142 -7.69 -22.36 11.48
CA LEU A 142 -8.88 -23.09 11.96
C LEU A 142 -8.72 -24.60 11.76
N ASP A 143 -8.13 -25.03 10.64
CA ASP A 143 -7.84 -26.44 10.39
C ASP A 143 -6.80 -27.01 11.38
N GLU A 144 -5.78 -26.21 11.71
CA GLU A 144 -4.79 -26.56 12.74
C GLU A 144 -5.45 -26.76 14.12
N VAL A 145 -6.37 -25.86 14.52
CA VAL A 145 -7.12 -25.99 15.78
C VAL A 145 -7.98 -27.25 15.77
N LYS A 146 -8.66 -27.55 14.67
CA LYS A 146 -9.47 -28.76 14.52
C LYS A 146 -8.63 -30.02 14.68
N SER A 147 -7.49 -30.09 13.99
CA SER A 147 -6.55 -31.23 14.07
C SER A 147 -6.06 -31.47 15.50
N LEU A 148 -5.69 -30.40 16.23
CA LEU A 148 -5.27 -30.51 17.63
C LEU A 148 -6.40 -31.01 18.56
N ALA A 149 -7.65 -30.65 18.28
CA ALA A 149 -8.80 -31.13 19.05
C ALA A 149 -9.12 -32.61 18.75
N GLU A 150 -8.91 -33.07 17.52
CA GLU A 150 -9.12 -34.47 17.11
C GLU A 150 -8.01 -35.39 17.63
N ASN A 151 -6.76 -34.93 17.69
CA ASN A 151 -5.61 -35.68 18.22
C ASN A 151 -5.60 -35.81 19.76
N LYS A 152 -6.55 -35.19 20.47
CA LYS A 152 -6.75 -35.30 21.93
C LYS A 152 -7.67 -36.45 22.36
N LYS A 153 -8.20 -37.25 21.42
CA LYS A 153 -8.94 -38.49 21.68
C LYS A 153 -8.02 -39.70 21.67
#